data_AF-A0A257JJC9-F1
#
_entry.id   AF-A0A257JJC9-F1
#
_cell.length_a   1.000
_cell.length_b   1.000
_cell.length_c   1.000
_cell.angle_alpha   90.00
_cell.angle_beta   90.00
_cell.angle_gamma   90.00
#
_symmetry.space_group_name_H-M   'P 1'
#
loop_
_entity.id
_entity.type
_entity.pdbx_description
1 polymer ?
#
loop_
_entity_poly.entity_id
_entity_poly.type
_entity_poly.pdbx_seq_one_letter_code
_entity_poly.pdbx_strand_id
1 'polypeptide(L)'
;ASQEAETKINQARTYRNAVVPQAQGDAARFNQLYQEYKLAPEVTRQRLYLETMERVYQGANKVLLDPGRAGASPMVVLPPELLKGAAGPAAAPSAPAAQNANPQGVVR
;
A
#
# COMPACT_ATOMS: atom_id res chain seq x y z
N ALA A 1 -46.81 -7.52 -17.17
CA ALA A 1 -46.56 -8.96 -16.93
C ALA A 1 -45.63 -9.59 -17.96
N SER A 2 -45.96 -9.65 -19.26
CA SER A 2 -45.10 -10.25 -20.30
C SER A 2 -43.77 -9.51 -20.51
N GLN A 3 -43.78 -8.18 -20.51
CA GLN A 3 -42.57 -7.36 -20.69
C GLN A 3 -41.52 -7.57 -19.60
N GLU A 4 -41.92 -7.85 -18.35
CA GLU A 4 -40.98 -8.11 -17.25
C GLU A 4 -40.28 -9.46 -17.38
N ALA A 5 -40.93 -10.44 -18.00
CA ALA A 5 -40.32 -11.73 -18.29
C ALA A 5 -39.28 -11.60 -19.41
N GLU A 6 -39.60 -10.84 -20.46
CA GLU A 6 -38.69 -10.57 -21.58
C GLU A 6 -37.45 -9.80 -21.15
N THR A 7 -37.60 -8.78 -20.28
CA THR A 7 -36.45 -8.04 -19.76
C THR A 7 -35.53 -8.92 -18.92
N LYS A 8 -36.07 -9.78 -18.05
CA LYS A 8 -35.28 -10.73 -17.27
C LYS A 8 -34.53 -11.72 -18.16
N ILE A 9 -35.18 -12.24 -19.21
CA ILE A 9 -34.54 -13.15 -20.17
C ILE A 9 -33.40 -12.44 -20.91
N ASN A 10 -33.61 -11.19 -21.34
CA ASN A 10 -32.58 -10.42 -22.03
C ASN A 10 -31.40 -10.09 -21.11
N GLN A 11 -31.67 -9.70 -19.86
CA GLN A 11 -30.62 -9.47 -18.85
C GLN A 11 -29.80 -10.74 -18.57
N ALA A 12 -30.47 -11.89 -18.41
CA ALA A 12 -29.79 -13.17 -18.20
C ALA A 12 -28.93 -13.57 -19.42
N ARG A 13 -29.43 -13.34 -20.64
CA ARG A 13 -28.67 -13.57 -21.89
C ARG A 13 -27.44 -12.68 -21.96
N THR A 14 -27.58 -11.39 -21.67
CA THR A 14 -26.45 -10.44 -21.62
C THR A 14 -25.42 -10.84 -20.59
N TYR A 15 -25.85 -11.20 -19.38
CA TYR A 15 -24.95 -11.63 -18.30
C TYR A 15 -24.15 -12.87 -18.71
N ARG A 16 -24.83 -13.90 -19.22
CA ARG A 16 -24.15 -15.10 -19.74
C ARG A 16 -23.17 -14.77 -20.86
N ASN A 17 -23.55 -13.88 -21.78
CA ASN A 17 -22.69 -13.47 -22.89
C ASN A 17 -21.48 -12.64 -22.44
N ALA A 18 -21.52 -12.03 -21.24
CA ALA A 18 -20.36 -11.36 -20.66
C ALA A 18 -19.46 -12.34 -19.88
N VAL A 19 -20.07 -13.20 -19.05
CA VAL A 19 -19.33 -14.10 -18.16
C VAL A 19 -18.63 -15.22 -18.92
N VAL A 20 -19.26 -15.81 -19.95
CA VAL A 20 -18.67 -16.95 -20.68
C VAL A 20 -17.38 -16.55 -21.42
N PRO A 21 -17.34 -15.46 -22.22
CA PRO A 21 -16.10 -15.05 -22.88
C PRO A 21 -15.03 -14.59 -21.90
N GLN A 22 -15.41 -13.95 -20.80
CA GLN A 22 -14.46 -13.54 -19.77
C GLN A 22 -13.78 -14.77 -19.14
N ALA A 23 -14.57 -15.75 -18.70
CA ALA A 23 -14.05 -16.99 -18.14
C ALA A 23 -13.18 -17.76 -19.13
N GLN A 24 -13.55 -17.78 -20.42
CA GLN A 24 -12.75 -18.39 -21.48
C GLN A 24 -11.40 -17.66 -21.68
N GLY A 25 -11.40 -16.33 -21.65
CA GLY A 25 -10.19 -15.52 -21.74
C GLY A 25 -9.26 -15.75 -20.55
N ASP A 26 -9.81 -15.80 -19.33
CA ASP A 26 -9.04 -16.06 -18.11
C ASP A 26 -8.45 -17.47 -18.11
N ALA A 27 -9.23 -18.48 -18.54
CA ALA A 27 -8.75 -19.84 -18.70
C ALA A 27 -7.65 -19.95 -19.78
N ALA A 28 -7.76 -19.22 -20.88
CA ALA A 28 -6.73 -19.19 -21.92
C ALA A 28 -5.41 -18.59 -21.39
N ARG A 29 -5.48 -17.47 -20.64
CA ARG A 29 -4.28 -16.88 -20.00
C ARG A 29 -3.65 -17.83 -18.98
N PHE A 30 -4.48 -18.49 -18.17
CA PHE A 30 -4.00 -19.47 -17.21
C PHE A 30 -3.28 -20.63 -17.92
N ASN A 31 -3.86 -21.15 -18.99
CA ASN A 31 -3.25 -22.23 -19.78
C ASN A 31 -1.91 -21.80 -20.38
N GLN A 32 -1.80 -20.57 -20.89
CA GLN A 32 -0.53 -20.02 -21.39
C GLN A 32 0.54 -19.98 -20.29
N LEU A 33 0.18 -19.42 -19.13
CA LEU A 33 1.07 -19.36 -17.97
C LEU A 33 1.45 -20.76 -17.46
N TYR A 34 0.53 -21.72 -17.51
CA TYR A 34 0.78 -23.10 -17.11
C TYR A 34 1.76 -23.81 -18.04
N GLN A 35 1.68 -23.57 -19.36
CA GLN A 35 2.68 -24.11 -20.30
C GLN A 35 4.07 -23.57 -20.00
N GLU A 36 4.19 -22.27 -19.71
CA GLU A 36 5.45 -21.64 -19.30
C GLU A 36 5.96 -22.19 -17.95
N TYR A 37 5.07 -22.36 -16.98
CA TYR A 37 5.41 -22.98 -15.69
C TYR A 37 5.92 -24.40 -15.84
N LYS A 38 5.31 -25.20 -16.73
CA LYS A 38 5.74 -26.57 -17.00
C LYS A 38 7.15 -26.63 -17.59
N LEU A 39 7.56 -25.63 -18.38
CA LEU A 39 8.89 -25.56 -18.98
C LEU A 39 9.98 -25.28 -17.93
N ALA A 40 9.69 -24.48 -16.90
CA ALA A 40 10.68 -24.13 -15.88
C ALA A 40 10.05 -23.87 -14.49
N PRO A 41 9.68 -24.93 -13.75
CA PRO A 41 9.01 -24.77 -12.46
C PRO A 41 9.92 -24.21 -11.35
N GLU A 42 11.23 -24.49 -11.44
CA GLU A 42 12.21 -24.03 -10.43
C GLU A 42 12.38 -22.50 -10.43
N VAL A 43 12.50 -21.88 -11.61
CA VAL A 43 12.70 -20.42 -11.71
C VAL A 43 11.45 -19.64 -11.32
N THR A 44 10.25 -20.17 -11.60
CA THR A 44 8.99 -19.55 -11.16
C THR A 44 8.86 -19.58 -9.64
N ARG A 45 9.19 -20.71 -8.99
CA ARG A 45 9.18 -20.81 -7.51
C ARG A 45 10.22 -19.87 -6.89
N GLN A 46 11.43 -19.83 -7.45
CA GLN A 46 12.48 -18.91 -6.99
C GLN A 46 12.04 -17.45 -7.13
N ARG A 47 11.46 -17.05 -8.27
CA ARG A 47 10.95 -15.68 -8.47
C ARG A 47 9.85 -15.34 -7.47
N LEU A 48 8.88 -16.23 -7.26
CA LEU A 48 7.79 -16.02 -6.33
C LEU A 48 8.30 -15.87 -4.88
N TYR A 49 9.28 -16.69 -4.50
CA TYR A 49 9.95 -16.61 -3.20
C TYR A 49 10.68 -15.28 -3.03
N LEU A 50 11.48 -14.87 -4.01
CA LEU A 50 12.22 -13.60 -3.96
C LEU A 50 11.28 -12.39 -3.92
N GLU A 51 10.21 -12.37 -4.72
CA GLU A 51 9.22 -11.29 -4.70
C GLU A 51 8.47 -11.21 -3.36
N THR A 52 8.12 -12.37 -2.79
CA THR A 52 7.46 -12.44 -1.49
C THR A 52 8.40 -11.97 -0.38
N MET A 53 9.65 -12.44 -0.39
CA MET A 53 10.67 -11.99 0.56
C MET A 53 10.97 -10.50 0.39
N GLU A 54 10.99 -9.98 -0.84
CA GLU A 54 11.13 -8.55 -1.08
C GLU A 54 9.97 -7.77 -0.45
N ARG A 55 8.72 -8.19 -0.66
CA ARG A 55 7.54 -7.55 -0.06
C ARG A 55 7.58 -7.58 1.48
N VAL A 56 8.02 -8.70 2.06
CA VAL A 56 8.18 -8.84 3.52
C VAL A 56 9.30 -7.95 4.04
N TYR A 57 10.44 -7.90 3.34
CA TYR A 57 11.60 -7.10 3.74
C TYR A 57 11.50 -5.62 3.37
N GLN A 58 10.55 -5.21 2.51
CA GLN A 58 10.27 -3.79 2.20
C GLN A 58 9.71 -3.05 3.43
N GLY A 59 8.98 -3.73 4.31
CA GLY A 59 8.45 -3.15 5.56
C GLY A 59 9.37 -3.34 6.78
N ALA A 60 10.50 -4.04 6.63
CA ALA A 60 11.42 -4.29 7.73
C ALA A 60 12.54 -3.23 7.74
N ASN A 61 12.79 -2.63 8.91
CA ASN A 61 13.97 -1.78 9.13
C ASN A 61 15.24 -2.62 9.00
N LYS A 62 15.86 -2.62 7.82
CA LYS A 62 17.08 -3.36 7.52
C LYS A 62 18.30 -2.62 8.09
N VAL A 63 18.94 -3.19 9.10
CA VAL A 63 20.28 -2.76 9.54
C VAL A 63 21.31 -3.54 8.72
N LEU A 64 22.01 -2.86 7.82
CA LEU A 64 23.16 -3.41 7.10
C LEU A 64 24.36 -3.41 8.06
N LEU A 65 24.71 -4.57 8.61
CA LEU A 65 26.01 -4.76 9.25
C LEU A 65 26.96 -5.30 8.18
N ASP A 66 27.90 -4.45 7.75
CA ASP A 66 29.02 -4.85 6.90
C ASP A 66 30.13 -5.40 7.82
N PRO A 67 30.32 -6.74 7.90
CA PRO A 67 31.38 -7.31 8.72
C PRO A 67 32.78 -7.08 8.12
N GLY A 68 32.88 -6.54 6.90
CA GLY A 68 34.14 -6.27 6.21
C GLY A 68 34.81 -4.95 6.60
N ARG A 69 34.10 -4.05 7.30
CA ARG A 69 34.62 -2.74 7.68
C ARG A 69 34.68 -2.60 9.20
N ALA A 70 35.69 -3.22 9.79
CA ALA A 70 36.12 -2.93 11.15
C ALA A 70 36.32 -1.40 11.29
N GLY A 71 35.35 -0.71 11.89
CA GLY A 71 35.42 0.72 12.20
C GLY A 71 34.46 1.67 11.46
N ALA A 72 33.50 1.20 10.66
CA ALA A 72 32.44 2.09 10.15
C ALA A 72 31.15 1.86 10.93
N SER A 73 30.76 2.88 11.70
CA SER A 73 29.50 2.97 12.42
C SER A 73 28.33 2.43 11.60
N PRO A 74 27.42 1.64 12.18
CA PRO A 74 26.22 1.23 11.47
C PRO A 74 25.51 2.49 10.99
N MET A 75 25.36 2.66 9.67
CA MET A 75 24.44 3.65 9.12
C MET A 75 23.04 3.21 9.53
N VAL A 76 22.64 3.60 10.74
CA VAL A 76 21.27 3.48 11.18
C VAL A 76 20.52 4.61 10.49
N VAL A 77 19.84 4.29 9.39
CA VAL A 77 18.88 5.21 8.78
C VAL A 77 17.66 5.23 9.71
N LEU A 78 17.70 6.10 10.73
CA LEU A 78 16.53 6.36 11.56
C LEU A 78 15.53 7.20 10.76
N PRO A 79 14.23 6.88 10.84
CA PRO A 79 13.18 7.81 10.45
C PRO A 79 13.36 9.13 11.23
N PRO A 80 13.26 10.31 10.57
CA PRO A 80 13.46 11.62 11.24
C PRO A 80 12.42 11.90 12.35
N GLU A 81 11.33 11.13 12.38
CA GLU A 81 10.26 11.25 13.38
C GLU A 81 10.71 10.91 14.81
N LEU A 82 11.69 10.00 14.98
CA LEU A 82 12.20 9.64 16.31
C LEU A 82 13.17 10.68 16.88
N LEU A 83 13.77 11.54 16.05
CA LEU A 83 14.66 12.62 16.51
C LEU A 83 13.88 13.86 16.99
N LYS A 84 12.63 14.05 16.56
CA LYS A 84 11.78 15.18 17.00
C LYS A 84 11.06 14.93 18.33
N GLY A 85 11.11 13.71 18.87
CA GLY A 85 10.37 13.32 20.08
C GLY A 85 11.05 13.58 21.43
N ALA A 86 12.29 14.10 21.45
CA ALA A 86 13.06 14.28 22.69
C ALA A 86 13.31 15.75 23.09
N ALA A 87 12.55 16.69 22.54
CA ALA A 87 12.46 18.04 23.10
C ALA A 87 11.31 18.06 24.12
N GLY A 88 11.64 17.80 25.39
CA GLY A 88 10.71 17.94 26.51
C GLY A 88 10.13 19.36 26.60
N PRO A 89 8.96 19.52 27.24
CA PRO A 89 8.25 20.79 27.33
C PRO A 89 9.07 21.77 28.18
N ALA A 90 9.70 22.74 27.52
CA ALA A 90 10.33 23.87 28.18
C ALA A 90 9.23 24.74 28.82
N ALA A 91 9.25 24.73 30.15
CA ALA A 91 8.63 25.64 31.11
C ALA A 91 7.94 26.89 30.52
N ALA A 92 6.66 27.03 30.87
CA ALA A 92 5.95 28.29 30.85
C ALA A 92 6.66 29.34 31.72
N PRO A 93 6.96 30.54 31.21
CA PRO A 93 7.14 31.73 32.03
C PRO A 93 5.79 32.40 32.23
N SER A 94 5.52 32.65 33.51
CA SER A 94 4.49 33.48 34.12
C SER A 94 4.10 34.74 33.33
N ALA A 95 2.79 34.98 33.27
CA ALA A 95 2.20 36.29 32.99
C ALA A 95 2.78 37.38 33.92
N PRO A 96 2.85 38.63 33.43
CA PRO A 96 1.97 39.63 34.05
C PRO A 96 1.36 40.63 33.06
N ALA A 97 0.32 41.28 33.58
CA ALA A 97 -0.16 42.63 33.27
C ALA A 97 -1.11 42.82 32.07
N ALA A 98 -2.26 43.37 32.46
CA ALA A 98 -3.42 43.76 31.67
C ALA A 98 -3.19 44.99 30.77
N GLN A 99 -4.26 45.31 30.01
CA GLN A 99 -4.59 46.56 29.30
C GLN A 99 -4.22 46.60 27.81
N ASN A 100 -5.20 46.39 26.93
CA ASN A 100 -5.97 47.52 26.37
C ASN A 100 -7.23 47.05 25.61
N ALA A 101 -8.11 48.01 25.37
CA ALA A 101 -9.53 47.90 25.09
C ALA A 101 -9.95 47.33 23.70
N ASN A 102 -11.13 46.71 23.72
CA ASN A 102 -12.13 46.55 22.64
C ASN A 102 -12.49 47.92 22.00
N PRO A 103 -13.26 48.07 20.89
CA PRO A 103 -13.81 47.09 19.92
C PRO A 103 -13.56 47.47 18.43
N GLN A 104 -13.94 46.57 17.50
CA GLN A 104 -14.89 46.82 16.39
C GLN A 104 -14.58 45.98 15.13
N GLY A 105 -15.63 45.41 14.52
CA GLY A 105 -15.53 44.89 13.15
C GLY A 105 -16.46 43.75 12.76
N VAL A 106 -17.73 43.73 13.19
CA VAL A 106 -18.75 42.88 12.55
C VAL A 106 -19.18 43.59 11.27
N VAL A 107 -18.82 43.04 10.10
CA VAL A 107 -19.44 43.42 8.83
C VAL A 107 -20.23 42.21 8.33
N ARG A 108 -21.48 42.53 8.01
CA ARG A 108 -22.60 41.67 7.64
C ARG A 108 -22.39 40.98 6.30
#